data_AF-A0A109Q5N4-F1
#
_entry.id   AF-A0A109Q5N4-F1
#
_cell.length_a   1.000
_cell.length_b   1.000
_cell.length_c   1.000
_cell.angle_alpha   90.00
_cell.angle_beta   90.00
_cell.angle_gamma   90.00
#
_symmetry.space_group_name_H-M   'P 1'
#
loop_
_entity.id
_entity.type
_entity.pdbx_description
1 polymer ?
#
loop_
_entity_poly.entity_id
_entity_poly.type
_entity_poly.pdbx_seq_one_letter_code
_entity_poly.pdbx_strand_id
1 'polypeptide(L)' 'MKRMVLKFWSDESGATAIEYGLIAAGIALAIITVVNSLGTTMNEKFGSISSSLK' A
#
# COMPACT_ATOMS: atom_id res chain seq x y z
N MET A 1 24.91 32.90 1.46
CA MET A 1 23.96 32.51 0.39
C MET A 1 24.46 31.38 -0.50
N LYS A 2 25.61 31.51 -1.19
CA LYS A 2 26.14 30.48 -2.11
C LYS A 2 26.15 29.04 -1.54
N ARG A 3 26.53 28.89 -0.27
CA ARG A 3 26.61 27.59 0.42
C ARG A 3 25.26 26.94 0.71
N MET A 4 24.20 27.72 0.91
CA MET A 4 22.83 27.19 1.07
C MET A 4 22.25 26.72 -0.25
N VAL A 5 22.48 27.48 -1.32
CA VAL A 5 22.02 27.11 -2.67
C VAL A 5 22.69 25.82 -3.16
N LEU A 6 23.99 25.65 -2.91
CA LEU A 6 24.71 24.41 -3.21
C LEU A 6 24.17 23.22 -2.40
N LYS A 7 23.87 23.41 -1.10
CA LYS A 7 23.30 22.36 -0.26
C LYS A 7 21.91 21.91 -0.71
N PHE A 8 21.07 22.86 -1.14
CA PHE A 8 19.74 22.55 -1.68
C PHE A 8 19.82 21.81 -3.01
N TRP A 9 20.78 22.16 -3.87
CA TRP A 9 20.97 21.46 -5.13
C TRP A 9 21.52 20.04 -4.94
N SER A 10 22.29 19.79 -3.88
CA SER A 10 22.77 18.45 -3.52
C SER A 10 21.80 17.66 -2.63
N ASP A 11 20.56 18.14 -2.43
CA ASP A 11 19.58 17.47 -1.57
C ASP A 11 18.79 16.40 -2.35
N GLU A 12 19.11 15.13 -2.11
CA GLU A 12 18.44 13.97 -2.71
C GLU A 12 17.29 13.43 -1.84
N SER A 13 16.95 14.11 -0.75
CA SER A 13 15.86 13.70 0.16
C SER A 13 14.50 13.59 -0.56
N GLY A 14 14.28 14.38 -1.61
CA GLY A 14 13.08 14.28 -2.45
C GLY A 14 13.09 13.08 -3.41
N ALA A 15 14.26 12.73 -3.97
CA ALA A 15 14.41 11.58 -4.85
C ALA A 15 14.23 10.26 -4.06
N THR A 16 14.83 10.18 -2.88
CA THR A 16 14.66 9.03 -1.96
C THR A 16 13.21 8.88 -1.47
N ALA A 17 12.48 9.97 -1.25
CA ALA A 17 11.06 9.91 -0.90
C ALA A 17 10.18 9.26 -2.00
N ILE A 18 10.52 9.46 -3.28
CA ILE A 18 9.81 8.84 -4.40
C ILE A 18 10.08 7.33 -4.45
N GLU A 19 11.30 6.90 -4.17
CA GLU A 19 11.66 5.48 -4.13
C GLU A 19 10.92 4.73 -3.02
N TYR A 20 10.95 5.26 -1.79
CA TYR A 20 10.16 4.70 -0.68
C TYR A 20 8.65 4.79 -0.93
N GLY A 21 8.19 5.85 -1.59
CA GLY A 21 6.80 6.01 -2.01
C GLY A 21 6.35 4.91 -2.98
N LEU A 22 7.19 4.54 -3.96
CA LEU A 22 6.91 3.47 -4.91
C LEU A 22 6.88 2.09 -4.23
N ILE A 23 7.81 1.83 -3.31
CA ILE A 23 7.82 0.59 -2.52
C ILE A 23 6.55 0.49 -1.66
N ALA A 24 6.18 1.57 -0.97
CA ALA A 24 4.96 1.62 -0.16
C ALA A 24 3.70 1.40 -1.01
N ALA A 25 3.62 1.99 -2.20
CA ALA A 25 2.52 1.77 -3.13
C ALA A 25 2.43 0.30 -3.59
N GLY A 26 3.56 -0.34 -3.88
CA GLY A 26 3.60 -1.76 -4.25
C GLY A 26 3.11 -2.67 -3.11
N ILE A 27 3.55 -2.41 -1.88
CA ILE A 27 3.10 -3.16 -0.69
C ILE A 27 1.59 -2.94 -0.47
N ALA A 28 1.11 -1.71 -0.58
CA ALA A 28 -0.30 -1.38 -0.41
C ALA A 28 -1.18 -2.12 -1.42
N LEU A 29 -0.78 -2.16 -2.70
CA LEU A 29 -1.49 -2.93 -3.73
C LEU A 29 -1.56 -4.42 -3.40
N ALA A 30 -0.43 -5.02 -2.99
CA ALA A 30 -0.41 -6.43 -2.59
C ALA A 30 -1.37 -6.71 -1.42
N ILE A 31 -1.36 -5.86 -0.38
CA ILE A 31 -2.27 -6.01 0.77
C ILE A 31 -3.74 -5.91 0.32
N ILE A 32 -4.10 -4.92 -0.50
CA ILE A 32 -5.47 -4.73 -0.99
C ILE A 32 -5.98 -5.99 -1.70
N THR A 33 -5.15 -6.60 -2.57
CA THR A 33 -5.55 -7.81 -3.30
C THR A 33 -5.86 -8.98 -2.37
N VAL A 34 -5.01 -9.21 -1.35
CA VAL A 34 -5.19 -10.30 -0.38
C VAL A 34 -6.42 -10.05 0.49
N VAL A 35 -6.62 -8.83 0.98
CA VAL A 35 -7.75 -8.48 1.84
C VAL A 35 -9.09 -8.64 1.09
N ASN A 36 -9.15 -8.23 -0.18
CA ASN A 36 -10.36 -8.41 -1.00
C ASN A 36 -10.69 -9.90 -1.20
N SER A 37 -9.68 -10.73 -1.52
CA SER A 37 -9.87 -12.18 -1.68
C SER A 37 -10.32 -12.85 -0.38
N LEU A 38 -9.74 -12.45 0.76
CA LEU A 38 -10.16 -12.93 2.08
C LEU A 38 -11.60 -12.52 2.40
N GLY A 39 -11.97 -11.28 2.09
CA GLY A 39 -13.33 -10.77 2.26
C GLY A 39 -14.36 -11.59 1.49
N THR A 40 -14.08 -11.90 0.21
CA THR A 40 -14.93 -12.78 -0.60
C THR A 40 -15.06 -14.17 0.01
N THR A 41 -13.94 -14.79 0.39
CA THR A 41 -13.92 -16.13 0.99
C THR A 41 -14.73 -16.19 2.29
N MET A 42 -14.61 -15.17 3.13
CA MET A 42 -15.39 -15.06 4.37
C MET A 42 -16.86 -14.88 4.09
N ASN A 43 -17.23 -14.02 3.15
CA ASN A 43 -18.62 -13.80 2.77
C ASN A 43 -19.28 -15.08 2.22
N GLU A 44 -18.56 -15.83 1.38
CA GLU A 44 -19.02 -17.14 0.89
C GLU A 44 -19.22 -18.14 2.02
N LYS A 45 -18.28 -18.19 2.98
CA LYS A 45 -18.37 -19.09 4.13
C LYS A 45 -19.57 -18.76 5.03
N PHE A 46 -19.76 -17.48 5.36
CA PHE A 46 -20.90 -17.04 6.15
C PHE A 46 -22.22 -17.20 5.41
N GLY A 47 -22.24 -16.96 4.09
CA GLY A 47 -23.41 -17.22 3.24
C GLY A 47 -23.79 -18.70 3.23
N SER A 48 -22.80 -19.59 3.14
CA SER A 48 -23.01 -21.05 3.21
C SER A 48 -23.60 -21.46 4.55
N ILE A 49 -23.04 -20.97 5.67
CA ILE A 49 -23.56 -21.24 7.01
C ILE A 49 -25.00 -20.72 7.15
N SER A 50 -25.26 -19.48 6.70
CA SER A 50 -26.61 -18.90 6.76
C SER A 50 -27.62 -19.71 5.95
N SER A 51 -27.21 -20.23 4.78
CA SER A 51 -28.06 -21.10 3.96
C SER A 51 -28.32 -22.45 4.62
N SER A 52 -27.36 -23.00 5.37
CA SER A 52 -27.54 -24.27 6.09
C SER A 52 -28.39 -24.14 7.35
N LEU A 53 -28.60 -22.92 7.86
CA LEU A 53 -29.41 -22.64 9.05
C LEU A 53 -30.86 -22.24 8.73
N LYS A 54 -31.21 -22.05 7.45
CA LYS A 54 -32.59 -21.79 6.99
C LYS A 54 -33.28 -23.09 6.62
#